data_AF-A0AAJ0LY49-F1
#
_entry.id   AF-A0AAJ0LY49-F1
#
_cell.length_a   1.000
_cell.length_b   1.000
_cell.length_c   1.000
_cell.angle_alpha   90.00
_cell.angle_beta   90.00
_cell.angle_gamma   90.00
#
_symmetry.space_group_name_H-M   'P 1'
#
loop_
_entity.id
_entity.type
_entity.pdbx_description
1 polymer ?
#
loop_
_entity_poly.entity_id
_entity_poly.type
_entity_poly.pdbx_seq_one_letter_code
_entity_poly.pdbx_strand_id
1 'polypeptide(L)'
;MTRPVRPCRPRPAYGFFFARIKLKAESRHSSDVIPWAENLSETVTKAMAEAAGHQLTHFAIHFNVIKLHRRHALICYDLLLHESDKDSRSQFSQNPNQPIHVIIKRGNSHHNIRSKRLDDLVASQYKQVQECDNGPRPYFEDILYPPLYVDGRRVERNKDGTRHPDEPEGWDWERDWVFDFEPEEDELKKGEE
;
A
#
# COMPACT_ATOMS: atom_id res chain seq x y z
N MET A 1 -3.97 -48.93 -16.20
CA MET A 1 -2.90 -47.92 -16.27
C MET A 1 -3.39 -46.65 -15.59
N THR A 2 -3.04 -46.48 -14.32
CA THR A 2 -3.35 -45.28 -13.52
C THR A 2 -2.40 -44.16 -13.90
N ARG A 3 -2.95 -43.02 -14.36
CA ARG A 3 -2.14 -41.83 -14.63
C ARG A 3 -1.56 -41.29 -13.32
N PRO A 4 -0.27 -40.90 -13.27
CA PRO A 4 0.27 -40.27 -12.08
C PRO A 4 -0.38 -38.89 -11.92
N VAL A 5 -1.02 -38.67 -10.77
CA VAL A 5 -1.44 -37.35 -10.31
C VAL A 5 -0.16 -36.57 -10.07
N ARG A 6 0.13 -35.56 -10.89
CA ARG A 6 1.24 -34.64 -10.61
C ARG A 6 0.88 -33.90 -9.32
N PRO A 7 1.74 -33.89 -8.29
CA PRO A 7 1.51 -33.03 -7.15
C PRO A 7 1.46 -31.60 -7.67
N CYS A 8 0.35 -30.92 -7.44
CA CYS A 8 0.28 -29.47 -7.58
C CYS A 8 1.39 -28.91 -6.70
N ARG A 9 2.46 -28.39 -7.31
CA ARG A 9 3.44 -27.61 -6.55
C ARG A 9 2.65 -26.54 -5.81
N PRO A 10 2.78 -26.40 -4.48
CA PRO A 10 2.16 -25.28 -3.79
C PRO A 10 2.70 -24.03 -4.48
N ARG A 11 1.81 -23.28 -5.13
CA ARG A 11 2.18 -21.93 -5.57
C ARG A 11 2.56 -21.22 -4.29
N PRO A 12 3.76 -20.64 -4.20
CA PRO A 12 4.10 -19.91 -2.99
C PRO A 12 3.07 -18.78 -2.86
N ALA A 13 2.37 -18.77 -1.74
CA ALA A 13 1.27 -17.86 -1.47
C ALA A 13 1.85 -16.47 -1.22
N TYR A 14 2.17 -15.79 -2.31
CA TYR A 14 2.52 -14.38 -2.33
C TYR A 14 1.30 -13.59 -2.78
N GLY A 15 0.94 -12.56 -2.03
CA GLY A 15 -0.16 -11.67 -2.39
C GLY A 15 0.28 -10.22 -2.29
N PHE A 16 0.08 -9.45 -3.36
CA PHE A 16 0.16 -8.00 -3.31
C PHE A 16 -1.19 -7.47 -2.87
N PHE A 17 -1.23 -6.64 -1.83
CA PHE A 17 -2.45 -6.10 -1.26
C PHE A 17 -2.48 -4.58 -1.37
N PHE A 18 -3.66 -4.06 -1.67
CA PHE A 18 -3.93 -2.63 -1.76
C PHE A 18 -5.16 -2.30 -0.92
N ALA A 19 -4.99 -1.49 0.12
CA ALA A 19 -6.08 -1.05 0.97
C ALA A 19 -6.41 0.43 0.74
N ARG A 20 -7.68 0.73 0.42
CA ARG A 20 -8.21 2.09 0.37
C ARG A 20 -9.06 2.37 1.60
N ILE A 21 -8.62 3.31 2.43
CA ILE A 21 -9.20 3.52 3.76
C ILE A 21 -9.48 4.99 3.97
N LYS A 22 -10.66 5.32 4.48
CA LYS A 22 -11.01 6.70 4.84
C LYS A 22 -10.21 7.12 6.07
N LEU A 23 -9.44 8.19 5.93
CA LEU A 23 -8.66 8.79 7.00
C LEU A 23 -9.60 9.68 7.83
N LYS A 24 -9.77 9.36 9.12
CA LYS A 24 -10.22 10.37 10.10
C LYS A 24 -9.04 11.30 10.34
N ALA A 25 -9.26 12.57 10.71
CA ALA A 25 -8.23 13.64 10.76
C ALA A 25 -7.02 13.32 11.67
N GLU A 26 -6.21 12.37 11.23
CA GLU A 26 -4.93 11.97 11.80
C GLU A 26 -3.88 12.96 11.31
N SER A 27 -2.85 13.12 12.14
CA SER A 27 -1.64 13.83 11.74
C SER A 27 -1.14 13.26 10.41
N ARG A 28 -0.83 14.13 9.45
CA ARG A 28 -0.34 13.74 8.13
C ARG A 28 1.19 13.57 8.08
N HIS A 29 1.84 13.62 9.25
CA HIS A 29 3.26 13.35 9.40
C HIS A 29 3.55 11.86 9.16
N SER A 30 4.62 11.56 8.42
CA SER A 30 4.91 10.17 8.03
C SER A 30 5.19 9.31 9.27
N SER A 31 5.78 9.91 10.32
CA SER A 31 6.01 9.29 11.63
C SER A 31 4.74 8.81 12.35
N ASP A 32 3.59 9.40 12.07
CA ASP A 32 2.32 9.03 12.69
C ASP A 32 1.53 8.09 11.76
N VAL A 33 1.56 8.34 10.45
CA VAL A 33 0.77 7.60 9.45
C VAL A 33 1.37 6.23 9.15
N ILE A 34 2.69 6.09 9.09
CA ILE A 34 3.34 4.81 8.79
C ILE A 34 3.02 3.75 9.85
N PRO A 35 3.24 4.01 11.16
CA PRO A 35 2.87 3.04 12.19
C PRO A 35 1.38 2.72 12.23
N TRP A 36 0.53 3.71 11.93
CA TRP A 36 -0.91 3.49 11.81
C TRP A 36 -1.24 2.52 10.67
N ALA A 37 -0.67 2.73 9.49
CA ALA A 37 -0.87 1.88 8.32
C ALA A 37 -0.33 0.45 8.55
N GLU A 38 0.79 0.34 9.27
CA GLU A 38 1.38 -0.92 9.73
C GLU A 38 0.40 -1.72 10.59
N ASN A 39 -0.03 -1.14 11.71
CA ASN A 39 -0.97 -1.78 12.62
C ASN A 39 -2.31 -2.17 11.93
N LEU A 40 -2.77 -1.32 11.02
CA LEU A 40 -4.01 -1.55 10.27
C LEU A 40 -3.89 -2.73 9.31
N SER A 41 -2.81 -2.79 8.53
CA SER A 41 -2.61 -3.90 7.59
C SER A 41 -2.34 -5.20 8.31
N GLU A 42 -1.64 -5.18 9.45
CA GLU A 42 -1.51 -6.34 10.34
C GLU A 42 -2.86 -6.84 10.83
N THR A 43 -3.71 -5.94 11.35
CA THR A 43 -5.05 -6.30 11.85
C THR A 43 -5.90 -6.94 10.77
N VAL A 44 -5.93 -6.34 9.58
CA VAL A 44 -6.72 -6.83 8.44
C VAL A 44 -6.16 -8.16 7.93
N THR A 45 -4.85 -8.27 7.79
CA THR A 45 -4.19 -9.49 7.32
C THR A 45 -4.35 -10.63 8.30
N LYS A 46 -4.29 -10.36 9.61
CA LYS A 46 -4.58 -11.35 10.65
C LYS A 46 -5.97 -11.95 10.48
N ALA A 47 -6.99 -11.09 10.32
CA ALA A 47 -8.35 -11.56 10.11
C ALA A 47 -8.50 -12.39 8.82
N MET A 48 -7.83 -11.99 7.73
CA MET A 48 -7.83 -12.77 6.48
C MET A 48 -7.13 -14.11 6.64
N ALA A 49 -5.97 -14.16 7.32
CA ALA A 49 -5.23 -15.39 7.57
C ALA A 49 -6.06 -16.36 8.43
N GLU A 50 -6.67 -15.87 9.51
CA GLU A 50 -7.53 -16.66 10.40
C GLU A 50 -8.74 -17.22 9.65
N ALA A 51 -9.39 -16.41 8.81
CA ALA A 51 -10.50 -16.85 7.96
C ALA A 51 -10.08 -17.93 6.94
N ALA A 52 -8.82 -17.92 6.50
CA ALA A 52 -8.25 -18.94 5.63
C ALA A 52 -7.70 -20.18 6.39
N GLY A 53 -7.83 -20.23 7.72
CA GLY A 53 -7.32 -21.33 8.54
C GLY A 53 -5.81 -21.29 8.78
N HIS A 54 -5.18 -20.12 8.61
CA HIS A 54 -3.76 -19.91 8.84
C HIS A 54 -3.50 -18.95 10.00
N GLN A 55 -2.32 -19.05 10.61
CA GLN A 55 -1.84 -18.07 11.59
C GLN A 55 -1.02 -16.99 10.88
N LEU A 56 -1.12 -15.74 11.35
CA LEU A 56 -0.33 -14.63 10.79
C LEU A 56 1.19 -14.90 10.86
N THR A 57 1.65 -15.64 11.88
CA THR A 57 3.06 -16.01 12.09
C THR A 57 3.67 -16.83 10.95
N HIS A 58 2.86 -17.39 10.04
CA HIS A 58 3.36 -18.05 8.84
C HIS A 58 3.76 -17.06 7.73
N PHE A 59 3.41 -15.78 7.90
CA PHE A 59 3.58 -14.74 6.91
C PHE A 59 4.40 -13.56 7.45
N ALA A 60 5.15 -12.93 6.56
CA ALA A 60 5.79 -11.65 6.76
C ALA A 60 5.07 -10.60 5.91
N ILE A 61 4.73 -9.47 6.52
CA ILE A 61 4.20 -8.31 5.80
C ILE A 61 5.36 -7.41 5.39
N HIS A 62 5.44 -7.06 4.12
CA HIS A 62 6.42 -6.11 3.60
C HIS A 62 5.71 -4.86 3.08
N PHE A 63 5.89 -3.75 3.79
CA PHE A 63 5.29 -2.48 3.40
C PHE A 63 6.01 -1.82 2.24
N ASN A 64 5.24 -1.45 1.22
CA ASN A 64 5.78 -0.89 -0.01
C ASN A 64 5.47 0.61 -0.13
N VAL A 65 4.19 0.99 -0.03
CA VAL A 65 3.74 2.37 -0.27
C VAL A 65 2.62 2.77 0.66
N ILE A 66 2.66 4.03 1.09
CA ILE A 66 1.53 4.72 1.70
C ILE A 66 1.33 6.04 0.94
N LYS A 67 0.15 6.23 0.35
CA LYS A 67 -0.23 7.46 -0.34
C LYS A 67 -1.46 8.07 0.31
N LEU A 68 -1.35 9.33 0.72
CA LEU A 68 -2.44 10.11 1.28
C LEU A 68 -3.08 10.98 0.20
N HIS A 69 -4.37 10.76 -0.03
CA HIS A 69 -5.17 11.51 -0.99
C HIS A 69 -6.42 12.08 -0.32
N ARG A 70 -6.46 13.41 -0.15
CA ARG A 70 -7.53 14.15 0.54
C ARG A 70 -7.96 13.48 1.86
N ARG A 71 -9.00 12.64 1.83
CA ARG A 71 -9.61 11.93 2.97
C ARG A 71 -9.37 10.41 2.95
N HIS A 72 -8.46 9.92 2.12
CA HIS A 72 -8.17 8.50 1.99
C HIS A 72 -6.67 8.24 2.10
N ALA A 73 -6.32 7.11 2.71
CA ALA A 73 -5.02 6.51 2.60
C ALA A 73 -5.10 5.31 1.66
N LEU A 74 -4.10 5.18 0.81
CA LEU A 74 -3.85 4.04 -0.05
C LEU A 74 -2.60 3.34 0.47
N ILE A 75 -2.73 2.08 0.86
CA ILE A 75 -1.66 1.30 1.48
C ILE A 75 -1.37 0.09 0.59
N CYS A 76 -0.13 -0.02 0.12
CA CYS A 76 0.36 -1.16 -0.64
C CYS A 76 1.34 -1.98 0.19
N TYR A 77 1.12 -3.28 0.29
CA TYR A 77 2.01 -4.18 1.00
C TYR A 77 1.97 -5.60 0.42
N ASP A 78 3.07 -6.33 0.58
CA ASP A 78 3.17 -7.72 0.21
C ASP A 78 2.94 -8.61 1.42
N LEU A 79 2.23 -9.72 1.21
CA LEU A 79 2.20 -10.84 2.12
C LEU A 79 3.10 -11.95 1.58
N LEU A 80 4.13 -12.28 2.34
CA LEU A 80 5.15 -13.24 1.96
C LEU A 80 5.16 -14.41 2.95
N LEU A 81 5.41 -15.64 2.50
CA LEU A 81 5.62 -16.74 3.45
C LEU A 81 6.96 -16.55 4.18
N HIS A 82 6.98 -16.89 5.47
CA HIS A 82 8.20 -16.76 6.28
C HIS A 82 9.35 -17.66 5.79
N GLU A 83 9.02 -18.79 5.17
CA GLU A 83 9.98 -19.76 4.62
C GLU A 83 10.51 -19.38 3.24
N SER A 84 9.97 -18.33 2.62
CA SER A 84 10.41 -17.86 1.31
C SER A 84 11.86 -17.39 1.33
N ASP A 85 12.63 -17.86 0.35
CA ASP A 85 14.02 -17.46 0.17
C ASP A 85 14.13 -15.96 -0.19
N LYS A 86 15.27 -15.37 0.16
CA LYS A 86 15.51 -13.93 0.04
C LYS A 86 15.46 -13.45 -1.41
N ASP A 87 15.92 -14.28 -2.35
CA ASP A 87 15.98 -13.93 -3.77
C ASP A 87 14.57 -13.88 -4.36
N SER A 88 13.73 -14.86 -4.06
CA SER A 88 12.30 -14.83 -4.37
C SER A 88 11.66 -13.55 -3.81
N ARG A 89 11.84 -13.24 -2.53
CA ARG A 89 11.27 -12.00 -1.95
C ARG A 89 11.70 -10.74 -2.69
N SER A 90 12.95 -10.66 -3.11
CA SER A 90 13.49 -9.49 -3.83
C SER A 90 12.88 -9.32 -5.23
N GLN A 91 12.67 -10.42 -5.96
CA GLN A 91 12.01 -10.38 -7.27
C GLN A 91 10.56 -9.93 -7.15
N PHE A 92 9.89 -10.38 -6.07
CA PHE A 92 8.50 -10.01 -5.83
C PHE A 92 8.37 -8.51 -5.48
N SER A 93 9.20 -8.01 -4.57
CA SER A 93 9.10 -6.62 -4.09
C SER A 93 9.51 -5.55 -5.10
N GLN A 94 10.13 -5.95 -6.23
CA GLN A 94 10.57 -5.09 -7.32
C GLN A 94 9.60 -5.06 -8.52
N ASN A 95 8.62 -5.97 -8.57
CA ASN A 95 7.69 -6.03 -9.70
C ASN A 95 6.35 -5.38 -9.35
N PRO A 96 6.04 -4.17 -9.88
CA PRO A 96 4.77 -3.50 -9.59
C PRO A 96 3.57 -4.15 -10.30
N ASN A 97 3.79 -5.00 -11.31
CA ASN A 97 2.73 -5.55 -12.17
C ASN A 97 2.18 -6.90 -11.67
N GLN A 98 2.24 -7.14 -10.36
CA GLN A 98 1.76 -8.40 -9.80
C GLN A 98 0.25 -8.43 -9.63
N PRO A 99 -0.36 -9.61 -9.47
CA PRO A 99 -1.76 -9.71 -9.12
C PRO A 99 -2.10 -9.03 -7.79
N ILE A 100 -2.94 -8.00 -7.84
CA ILE A 100 -3.29 -7.14 -6.70
C ILE A 100 -4.65 -7.50 -6.13
N HIS A 101 -4.67 -7.79 -4.83
CA HIS A 101 -5.86 -7.96 -4.02
C HIS A 101 -6.23 -6.63 -3.39
N VAL A 102 -7.42 -6.13 -3.70
CA VAL A 102 -7.91 -4.86 -3.16
C VAL A 102 -8.76 -5.11 -1.93
N ILE A 103 -8.39 -4.47 -0.83
CA ILE A 103 -9.13 -4.51 0.42
C ILE A 103 -9.94 -3.22 0.55
N ILE A 104 -11.25 -3.38 0.60
CA ILE A 104 -12.20 -2.29 0.82
C ILE A 104 -12.85 -2.48 2.18
N LYS A 105 -12.68 -1.48 3.06
CA LYS A 105 -13.39 -1.43 4.33
C LYS A 105 -14.79 -0.84 4.13
N ARG A 106 -15.83 -1.61 4.48
CA ARG A 106 -17.23 -1.16 4.49
C ARG A 106 -17.83 -1.42 5.87
N GLY A 107 -18.05 -0.36 6.64
CA GLY A 107 -18.49 -0.46 8.03
C GLY A 107 -17.49 -1.27 8.87
N ASN A 108 -17.97 -2.38 9.45
CA ASN A 108 -17.15 -3.31 10.23
C ASN A 108 -16.59 -4.49 9.42
N SER A 109 -16.82 -4.53 8.10
CA SER A 109 -16.39 -5.62 7.24
C SER A 109 -15.26 -5.19 6.31
N HIS A 110 -14.37 -6.12 5.99
CA HIS A 110 -13.34 -5.97 4.96
C HIS A 110 -13.67 -6.91 3.81
N HIS A 111 -13.71 -6.37 2.59
CA HIS A 111 -13.92 -7.13 1.38
C HIS A 111 -12.61 -7.21 0.62
N ASN A 112 -12.17 -8.41 0.31
CA ASN A 112 -11.02 -8.65 -0.56
C ASN A 112 -11.53 -8.96 -1.97
N ILE A 113 -11.13 -8.15 -2.94
CA ILE A 113 -11.55 -8.24 -4.33
C ILE A 113 -10.31 -8.39 -5.19
N ARG A 114 -10.34 -9.35 -6.11
CA ARG A 114 -9.35 -9.48 -7.17
C ARG A 114 -9.94 -8.95 -8.47
N SER A 115 -9.33 -7.94 -9.08
CA SER A 115 -9.73 -7.42 -10.39
C SER A 115 -8.51 -7.08 -11.23
N LYS A 116 -8.46 -7.63 -12.45
CA LYS A 116 -7.37 -7.35 -13.39
C LYS A 116 -7.27 -5.86 -13.73
N ARG A 117 -8.41 -5.15 -13.79
CA ARG A 117 -8.43 -3.68 -14.04
C ARG A 117 -7.71 -2.90 -12.95
N LEU A 118 -7.69 -3.42 -11.72
CA LEU A 118 -7.03 -2.78 -10.58
C LEU A 118 -5.53 -3.06 -10.56
N ASP A 119 -5.03 -4.08 -11.26
CA ASP A 119 -3.58 -4.34 -11.35
C ASP A 119 -2.86 -3.17 -11.99
N ASP A 120 -3.28 -2.79 -13.20
CA ASP A 120 -2.62 -1.74 -13.98
C ASP A 120 -2.71 -0.39 -13.26
N LEU A 121 -3.85 -0.12 -12.62
CA LEU A 121 -4.07 1.12 -11.85
C LEU A 121 -3.15 1.19 -10.63
N VAL A 122 -3.10 0.15 -9.80
CA VAL A 122 -2.28 0.16 -8.59
C VAL A 122 -0.79 0.06 -8.94
N ALA A 123 -0.41 -0.70 -9.98
CA ALA A 123 0.96 -0.73 -10.49
C ALA A 123 1.45 0.66 -10.93
N SER A 124 0.59 1.41 -11.62
CA SER A 124 0.88 2.79 -12.03
C SER A 124 1.03 3.73 -10.84
N GLN A 125 0.14 3.62 -9.84
CA GLN A 125 0.24 4.39 -8.59
C GLN A 125 1.52 4.05 -7.81
N TYR A 126 1.87 2.77 -7.73
CA TYR A 126 3.11 2.34 -7.07
C TYR A 126 4.33 2.96 -7.75
N LYS A 127 4.39 2.87 -9.09
CA LYS A 127 5.49 3.47 -9.86
C LYS A 127 5.56 4.99 -9.68
N GLN A 128 4.43 5.69 -9.70
CA GLN A 128 4.38 7.13 -9.47
C GLN A 128 4.97 7.50 -8.10
N VAL A 129 4.56 6.81 -7.03
CA VAL A 129 5.05 7.12 -5.69
C VAL A 129 6.55 6.84 -5.55
N GLN A 130 7.07 5.80 -6.21
CA GLN A 130 8.51 5.53 -6.27
C GLN A 130 9.31 6.64 -6.97
N GLU A 131 8.71 7.34 -7.94
CA GLU A 131 9.33 8.46 -8.65
C GLU A 131 9.29 9.75 -7.80
N CYS A 132 8.27 9.91 -6.94
CA CYS A 132 8.09 11.08 -6.08
C CYS A 132 8.87 10.99 -4.76
N ASP A 133 9.01 9.79 -4.18
CA ASP A 133 9.65 9.56 -2.90
C ASP A 133 11.03 8.91 -3.08
N ASN A 134 12.10 9.65 -2.71
CA ASN A 134 13.49 9.19 -2.79
C ASN A 134 14.02 8.58 -1.47
N GLY A 135 13.14 8.38 -0.49
CA GLY A 135 13.44 7.88 0.84
C GLY A 135 13.46 6.36 0.97
N PRO A 136 13.68 5.87 2.21
CA PRO A 136 13.54 4.45 2.51
C PRO A 136 12.07 4.01 2.46
N ARG A 137 11.85 2.71 2.20
CA ARG A 137 10.51 2.12 2.27
C ARG A 137 9.94 2.14 3.70
N PRO A 138 8.61 2.23 3.86
CA PRO A 138 7.63 2.43 2.79
C PRO A 138 7.78 3.81 2.14
N TYR A 139 7.64 3.84 0.81
CA TYR A 139 7.54 5.12 0.11
C TYR A 139 6.26 5.80 0.57
N PHE A 140 6.34 7.08 0.85
CA PHE A 140 5.30 7.87 1.44
C PHE A 140 5.01 9.07 0.54
N GLU A 141 3.77 9.22 0.11
CA GLU A 141 3.34 10.40 -0.61
C GLU A 141 2.17 11.04 0.11
N ASP A 142 2.25 12.35 0.30
CA ASP A 142 1.12 13.17 0.70
C ASP A 142 0.92 14.28 -0.33
N ILE A 143 -0.22 14.23 -1.02
CA ILE A 143 -0.54 15.20 -2.09
C ILE A 143 -0.68 16.63 -1.60
N LEU A 144 -1.06 16.84 -0.33
CA LEU A 144 -1.23 18.17 0.25
C LEU A 144 0.06 18.67 0.89
N TYR A 145 0.86 17.76 1.44
CA TYR A 145 2.06 18.09 2.21
C TYR A 145 3.18 17.09 1.88
N PRO A 146 3.79 17.17 0.69
CA PRO A 146 4.78 16.20 0.26
C PRO A 146 5.96 16.11 1.25
N PRO A 147 6.54 14.91 1.46
CA PRO A 147 7.64 14.74 2.38
C PRO A 147 8.87 15.55 1.98
N LEU A 148 9.53 16.14 2.97
CA LEU A 148 10.81 16.83 2.79
C LEU A 148 11.96 15.81 2.88
N TYR A 149 13.01 16.03 2.10
CA TYR A 149 14.23 15.23 2.13
C TYR A 149 15.45 16.11 2.41
N VAL A 150 16.29 15.67 3.35
CA VAL A 150 17.63 16.23 3.62
C VAL A 150 18.62 15.07 3.60
N ASP A 151 19.67 15.17 2.77
CA ASP A 151 20.68 14.12 2.59
C ASP A 151 20.10 12.72 2.30
N GLY A 152 19.04 12.67 1.48
CA GLY A 152 18.36 11.42 1.11
C GLY A 152 17.53 10.79 2.24
N ARG A 153 17.35 11.48 3.37
CA ARG A 153 16.51 11.02 4.49
C ARG A 153 15.24 11.85 4.55
N ARG A 154 14.12 11.17 4.79
CA ARG A 154 12.84 11.83 5.01
C ARG A 154 12.92 12.63 6.30
N VAL A 155 12.55 13.91 6.22
CA VAL A 155 12.54 14.86 7.32
C VAL A 155 11.10 15.23 7.64
N GLU A 156 10.75 15.14 8.91
CA GLU A 156 9.44 15.56 9.39
C GLU A 156 9.40 17.07 9.57
N ARG A 157 8.29 17.68 9.17
CA ARG A 157 7.98 19.03 9.66
C ARG A 157 7.71 18.97 11.15
N ASN A 158 8.07 20.03 11.85
CA ASN A 158 7.72 20.17 13.24
C ASN A 158 6.19 20.18 13.39
N LYS A 159 5.69 19.49 14.43
CA LYS A 159 4.24 19.40 14.73
C LYS A 159 3.60 20.75 15.05
N ASP A 160 4.41 21.78 15.33
CA ASP A 160 3.99 23.15 15.59
C ASP A 160 3.83 23.99 14.29
N GLY A 161 4.09 23.39 13.11
CA GLY A 161 3.98 24.05 11.82
C GLY A 161 5.16 24.94 11.46
N THR A 162 6.21 25.00 12.28
CA THR A 162 7.45 25.67 11.88
C THR A 162 8.10 24.94 10.72
N ARG A 163 8.59 25.70 9.74
CA ARG A 163 9.40 25.18 8.65
C ARG A 163 10.65 24.51 9.21
N HIS A 164 11.05 23.42 8.58
CA HIS A 164 12.35 22.84 8.86
C HIS A 164 13.43 23.87 8.49
N PRO A 165 14.50 24.06 9.29
CA PRO A 165 15.54 25.05 9.00
C PRO A 165 16.21 24.83 7.64
N ASP A 166 16.22 23.58 7.16
CA ASP A 166 16.75 23.20 5.85
C ASP A 166 15.67 23.18 4.73
N GLU A 167 14.45 23.62 5.01
CA GLU A 167 13.41 23.76 3.99
C GLU A 167 13.77 24.92 3.04
N PRO A 168 13.94 24.68 1.73
CA PRO A 168 14.38 25.73 0.80
C PRO A 168 13.37 26.89 0.75
N GLU A 169 13.89 28.11 0.84
CA GLU A 169 13.09 29.33 0.84
C GLU A 169 12.34 29.49 -0.51
N GLY A 170 11.01 29.59 -0.45
CA GLY A 170 10.16 29.70 -1.64
C GLY A 170 9.62 28.37 -2.20
N TRP A 171 9.82 27.25 -1.52
CA TRP A 171 9.15 25.99 -1.90
C TRP A 171 7.64 26.07 -1.62
N ASP A 172 6.88 26.28 -2.68
CA ASP A 172 5.43 26.45 -2.67
C ASP A 172 4.73 25.12 -2.99
N TRP A 173 4.44 24.36 -1.93
CA TRP A 173 3.69 23.11 -2.00
C TRP A 173 2.20 23.33 -2.35
N GLU A 174 1.74 24.59 -2.41
CA GLU A 174 0.36 24.95 -2.81
C GLU A 174 0.16 24.94 -4.33
N ARG A 175 1.21 24.72 -5.14
CA ARG A 175 1.07 24.46 -6.58
C ARG A 175 0.66 23.01 -6.84
N ASP A 176 -0.61 22.76 -6.55
CA ASP A 176 -1.53 21.79 -7.15
C ASP A 176 -0.92 20.82 -8.21
N TRP A 177 -0.51 19.64 -7.75
CA TRP A 177 -0.52 18.43 -8.58
C TRP A 177 -1.91 17.80 -8.51
N VAL A 178 -2.92 18.47 -9.08
CA VAL A 178 -4.29 17.93 -9.16
C VAL A 178 -4.35 16.87 -10.25
N PHE A 179 -4.34 15.61 -9.84
CA PHE A 179 -4.93 14.53 -10.62
C PHE A 179 -6.13 13.99 -9.85
N ASP A 180 -7.30 14.61 -10.09
CA ASP A 180 -8.58 14.03 -9.71
C ASP A 180 -8.77 12.73 -10.52
N PHE A 181 -8.62 11.57 -9.86
CA PHE A 181 -9.12 10.31 -10.41
C PHE A 181 -9.91 9.58 -9.33
N GLU A 182 -11.21 9.85 -9.31
CA GLU A 182 -12.19 9.00 -8.67
C GLU A 182 -12.53 7.86 -9.65
N PRO A 183 -12.19 6.60 -9.38
CA PRO A 183 -12.96 5.53 -9.98
C PRO A 183 -14.37 5.65 -9.37
N GLU A 184 -15.32 6.12 -10.17
CA GLU A 184 -16.73 6.20 -9.80
C GLU A 184 -17.16 4.88 -9.16
N GLU A 185 -17.69 4.95 -7.94
CA GLU A 185 -18.20 3.78 -7.21
C GLU A 185 -19.28 3.02 -8.01
N ASP A 186 -19.82 3.62 -9.06
CA ASP A 186 -20.87 3.06 -9.92
C ASP A 186 -20.39 2.03 -10.95
N GLU A 187 -19.09 1.91 -11.24
CA GLU A 187 -18.61 0.85 -12.15
C GLU A 187 -18.52 -0.54 -11.51
N LEU A 188 -18.54 -0.62 -10.17
CA LEU A 188 -18.56 -1.89 -9.44
C LEU A 188 -19.96 -2.54 -9.37
N LYS A 189 -21.02 -1.81 -9.75
CA LYS A 189 -22.38 -2.34 -9.81
C LYS A 189 -22.77 -2.92 -11.18
N LYS A 190 -21.98 -2.68 -12.23
CA LYS A 190 -22.30 -3.13 -13.60
C LYS A 190 -21.83 -4.54 -13.95
N GLY A 191 -21.34 -5.31 -12.97
CA GLY A 191 -20.86 -6.68 -13.16
C GLY A 191 -21.81 -7.77 -12.66
N GLU A 192 -22.97 -7.40 -12.09
CA GLU A 192 -24.01 -8.31 -11.63
C GLU A 192 -25.27 -8.14 -12.50
N GLU A 193 -25.17 -8.53 -13.78
CA GLU A 193 -26.33 -8.94 -14.60
C GLU A 193 -26.00 -10.24 -15.34
#